data_AF-A0A2B4SMP4-F1
#
_entry.id   AF-A0A2B4SMP4-F1
#
_cell.length_a   1.000
_cell.length_b   1.000
_cell.length_c   1.000
_cell.angle_alpha   90.00
_cell.angle_beta   90.00
_cell.angle_gamma   90.00
#
_symmetry.space_group_name_H-M   'P 1'
#
loop_
_entity.id
_entity.type
_entity.pdbx_description
1 polymer ?
#
loop_
_entity_poly.entity_id
_entity_poly.type
_entity_poly.pdbx_seq_one_letter_code
_entity_poly.pdbx_strand_id
1 'polypeptide(L)'
;MVDELLPRFAHENFGHGYYTAVPGEIEKVQPLALVIKKDPPLWKRRFKKSKIIVQEGLEKFSDSEEEAFESREYFKSKVKEEMFQSKQKIDAGARTKELDASFVGHLEGTIRLSYDQGVLQLGKLSQKYIDDPDLREILTKISLDADKMSRFEEGDKLLLITEVIYSGKFELTGGKKSEFQAALKPPESSVTRNHWATRRNRVTKYFEEIPRRDSKAPILFRCCYVNYIKEENRLEISKGEFVGKSVR
;
A
#
# COMPACT_ATOMS: atom_id res chain seq x y z
N MET A 1 -11.20 7.80 -5.23
CA MET A 1 -10.68 8.98 -4.52
C MET A 1 -9.49 8.59 -3.64
N VAL A 2 -9.66 7.83 -2.54
CA VAL A 2 -8.51 7.33 -1.75
C VAL A 2 -7.54 6.51 -2.61
N ASP A 3 -8.08 5.63 -3.45
CA ASP A 3 -7.33 4.78 -4.40
C ASP A 3 -6.56 5.55 -5.48
N GLU A 4 -6.73 6.87 -5.58
CA GLU A 4 -5.99 7.74 -6.52
C GLU A 4 -5.06 8.69 -5.75
N LEU A 5 -5.53 9.24 -4.62
CA LEU A 5 -4.77 10.22 -3.85
C LEU A 5 -3.61 9.60 -3.07
N LEU A 6 -3.80 8.44 -2.43
CA LEU A 6 -2.72 7.79 -1.68
C LEU A 6 -1.60 7.28 -2.60
N PRO A 7 -1.88 6.67 -3.77
CA PRO A 7 -0.84 6.31 -4.72
C PRO A 7 -0.08 7.53 -5.26
N ARG A 8 -0.79 8.63 -5.53
CA ARG A 8 -0.15 9.88 -5.96
C ARG A 8 0.77 10.45 -4.88
N PHE A 9 0.27 10.55 -3.66
CA PHE A 9 1.08 10.95 -2.49
C PHE A 9 2.32 10.06 -2.32
N ALA A 10 2.14 8.73 -2.41
CA ALA A 10 3.24 7.79 -2.30
C ALA A 10 4.29 8.01 -3.39
N HIS A 11 3.86 8.19 -4.63
CA HIS A 11 4.75 8.43 -5.76
C HIS A 11 5.57 9.72 -5.61
N GLU A 12 4.93 10.80 -5.19
CA GLU A 12 5.56 12.11 -4.99
C GLU A 12 6.58 12.08 -3.83
N ASN A 13 6.29 11.36 -2.74
CA ASN A 13 7.07 11.44 -1.49
C ASN A 13 8.03 10.28 -1.25
N PHE A 14 7.67 9.07 -1.67
CA PHE A 14 8.42 7.84 -1.38
C PHE A 14 8.81 7.06 -2.64
N GLY A 15 8.25 7.43 -3.80
CA GLY A 15 8.52 6.79 -5.08
C GLY A 15 7.57 5.64 -5.40
N HIS A 16 8.04 4.69 -6.21
CA HIS A 16 7.22 3.60 -6.70
C HIS A 16 7.21 2.40 -5.74
N GLY A 17 6.24 1.50 -5.92
CA GLY A 17 6.21 0.20 -5.24
C GLY A 17 5.41 0.16 -3.93
N TYR A 18 4.78 1.25 -3.54
CA TYR A 18 3.88 1.28 -2.39
C TYR A 18 2.45 0.84 -2.77
N TYR A 19 1.88 0.01 -1.90
CA TYR A 19 0.48 -0.36 -1.87
C TYR A 19 -0.25 0.48 -0.82
N THR A 20 -1.55 0.70 -1.04
CA THR A 20 -2.40 1.45 -0.11
C THR A 20 -2.97 0.54 0.96
N ALA A 21 -2.84 0.91 2.23
CA ALA A 21 -3.55 0.23 3.32
C ALA A 21 -5.03 0.66 3.30
N VAL A 22 -5.91 -0.24 2.84
CA VAL A 22 -7.35 0.03 2.70
C VAL A 22 -8.04 -0.16 4.05
N PRO A 23 -9.01 0.71 4.43
CA PRO A 23 -9.81 0.53 5.64
C PRO A 23 -10.48 -0.86 5.70
N GLY A 24 -10.37 -1.54 6.84
CA GLY A 24 -10.94 -2.87 7.08
C GLY A 24 -9.91 -3.97 7.40
N GLU A 25 -8.70 -3.89 6.85
CA GLU A 25 -7.60 -4.86 7.12
C GLU A 25 -6.31 -4.18 7.60
N ILE A 26 -6.39 -2.91 7.99
CA ILE A 26 -5.23 -2.11 8.42
C ILE A 26 -4.49 -2.70 9.63
N GLU A 27 -5.16 -3.49 10.45
CA GLU A 27 -4.58 -4.14 11.64
C GLU A 27 -3.54 -5.19 11.28
N LYS A 28 -3.69 -5.82 10.10
CA LYS A 28 -2.75 -6.81 9.58
C LYS A 28 -1.52 -6.19 8.91
N VAL A 29 -1.58 -4.89 8.58
CA VAL A 29 -0.51 -4.19 7.87
C VAL A 29 0.60 -3.82 8.86
N GLN A 30 1.60 -4.70 8.95
CA GLN A 30 2.81 -4.53 9.75
C GLN A 30 4.03 -5.09 9.00
N PRO A 31 5.27 -4.67 9.34
CA PRO A 31 6.47 -5.31 8.83
C PRO A 31 6.45 -6.82 9.08
N LEU A 32 6.99 -7.57 8.12
CA LEU A 32 6.98 -9.04 8.06
C LEU A 32 5.60 -9.68 7.94
N ALA A 33 4.52 -8.93 7.73
CA ALA A 33 3.27 -9.57 7.34
C ALA A 33 3.41 -10.23 5.97
N LEU A 34 2.90 -11.46 5.86
CA LEU A 34 2.87 -12.19 4.60
C LEU A 34 1.73 -11.64 3.74
N VAL A 35 1.99 -11.50 2.45
CA VAL A 35 1.07 -10.92 1.48
C VAL A 35 0.96 -11.84 0.27
N ILE A 36 -0.27 -12.07 -0.16
CA ILE A 36 -0.57 -12.80 -1.39
C ILE A 36 -0.94 -11.79 -2.46
N LYS A 37 -0.23 -11.86 -3.60
CA LYS A 37 -0.62 -11.15 -4.81
C LYS A 37 -1.23 -12.11 -5.81
N LYS A 38 -2.56 -12.02 -5.94
CA LYS A 38 -3.34 -12.77 -6.93
C LYS A 38 -3.42 -11.98 -8.23
N ASP A 39 -2.70 -12.44 -9.25
CA ASP A 39 -2.82 -11.89 -10.59
C ASP A 39 -4.12 -12.37 -11.23
N PRO A 40 -4.86 -11.52 -11.96
CA PRO A 40 -6.02 -11.98 -12.71
C PRO A 40 -5.60 -12.95 -13.81
N PRO A 41 -6.51 -13.84 -14.26
CA PRO A 41 -6.28 -14.70 -15.42
C PRO A 41 -5.76 -13.88 -16.60
N LEU A 42 -4.85 -14.44 -17.41
CA LEU A 42 -4.18 -13.72 -18.50
C LEU A 42 -5.16 -12.97 -19.42
N TRP A 43 -6.32 -13.56 -19.70
CA TRP A 43 -7.39 -12.95 -20.52
C TRP A 43 -8.14 -11.80 -19.85
N LYS A 44 -8.19 -11.74 -18.51
CA LYS A 44 -8.79 -10.63 -17.74
C LYS A 44 -7.78 -9.55 -17.33
N ARG A 45 -6.49 -9.75 -17.58
CA ARG A 45 -5.41 -8.86 -17.11
C ARG A 45 -5.48 -7.44 -17.68
N ARG A 46 -6.11 -7.26 -18.85
CA ARG A 46 -6.36 -5.93 -19.44
C ARG A 46 -7.44 -5.13 -18.72
N PHE A 47 -8.32 -5.78 -17.97
CA PHE A 47 -9.51 -5.16 -17.37
C PHE A 47 -9.52 -5.19 -15.84
N LYS A 48 -8.66 -5.98 -15.20
CA LYS A 48 -8.65 -6.18 -13.75
C LYS A 48 -7.23 -6.00 -13.20
N LYS A 49 -7.11 -5.30 -12.08
CA LYS A 49 -5.85 -5.18 -11.33
C LYS A 49 -5.62 -6.44 -10.47
N SER A 50 -4.35 -6.75 -10.18
CA SER A 50 -4.00 -7.79 -9.22
C SER A 50 -4.60 -7.47 -7.85
N LYS A 51 -5.08 -8.50 -7.15
CA LYS A 51 -5.58 -8.37 -5.78
C LYS A 51 -4.41 -8.58 -4.81
N ILE A 52 -4.24 -7.66 -3.88
CA ILE A 52 -3.28 -7.77 -2.78
C ILE A 52 -4.09 -8.16 -1.54
N ILE A 53 -3.67 -9.21 -0.86
CA ILE A 53 -4.34 -9.75 0.34
C ILE A 53 -3.29 -9.86 1.43
N VAL A 54 -3.45 -9.08 2.49
CA VAL A 54 -2.53 -9.11 3.64
C VAL A 54 -3.00 -10.22 4.59
N GLN A 55 -2.10 -11.13 4.89
CA GLN A 55 -2.30 -12.21 5.85
C GLN A 55 -1.83 -11.76 7.23
N GLU A 56 -1.28 -12.65 8.02
CA GLU A 56 -0.76 -12.37 9.35
C GLU A 56 0.74 -12.04 9.31
N GLY A 57 1.29 -11.63 10.47
CA GLY A 57 2.72 -11.56 10.69
C GLY A 57 3.40 -12.92 10.45
N LEU A 58 4.62 -12.89 9.89
CA LEU A 58 5.40 -14.09 9.55
C LEU A 58 5.55 -15.04 10.74
N GLU A 59 5.62 -14.51 11.97
CA GLU A 59 5.71 -15.30 13.20
C GLU A 59 4.55 -16.28 13.38
N LYS A 60 3.35 -15.98 12.85
CA LYS A 60 2.20 -16.89 12.97
C LYS A 60 2.33 -18.12 12.07
N PHE A 61 3.25 -18.08 11.11
CA PHE A 61 3.56 -19.17 10.20
C PHE A 61 4.71 -20.04 10.70
N SER A 62 5.27 -19.78 11.89
CA SER A 62 6.28 -20.64 12.51
C SER A 62 5.74 -22.05 12.82
N ASP A 63 6.65 -23.03 12.89
CA ASP A 63 6.37 -24.45 13.15
C ASP A 63 5.75 -24.71 14.53
N SER A 64 6.07 -23.89 15.53
CA SER A 64 5.53 -24.01 16.90
C SER A 64 5.09 -22.67 17.49
N GLU A 65 4.30 -22.71 18.56
CA GLU A 65 3.89 -21.49 19.28
C GLU A 65 5.06 -20.86 20.04
N GLU A 66 5.98 -21.67 20.57
CA GLU A 66 7.22 -21.22 21.21
C GLU A 66 8.10 -20.46 20.21
N GLU A 67 8.33 -21.04 19.02
CA GLU A 67 9.08 -20.36 17.95
C GLU A 67 8.36 -19.09 17.48
N ALA A 68 7.03 -19.10 17.39
CA ALA A 68 6.26 -17.92 17.03
C ALA A 68 6.47 -16.79 18.05
N PHE A 69 6.51 -17.11 19.35
CA PHE A 69 6.76 -16.14 20.41
C PHE A 69 8.18 -15.57 20.36
N GLU A 70 9.19 -16.45 20.29
CA GLU A 70 10.60 -16.03 20.20
C GLU A 70 10.87 -15.22 18.93
N SER A 71 10.36 -15.69 17.79
CA SER A 71 10.44 -15.01 16.50
C SER A 71 9.81 -13.63 16.58
N ARG A 72 8.65 -13.49 17.24
CA ARG A 72 7.96 -12.20 17.36
C ARG A 72 8.81 -11.15 18.07
N GLU A 73 9.44 -11.49 19.19
CA GLU A 73 10.31 -10.55 19.92
C GLU A 73 11.60 -10.25 19.15
N TYR A 74 12.20 -11.29 18.55
CA TYR A 74 13.36 -11.12 17.69
C TYR A 74 13.06 -10.21 16.48
N PHE A 75 11.93 -10.41 15.80
CA PHE A 75 11.50 -9.60 14.66
C PHE A 75 11.29 -8.14 15.05
N LYS A 76 10.63 -7.89 16.18
CA LYS A 76 10.45 -6.52 16.70
C LYS A 76 11.80 -5.82 16.93
N SER A 77 12.82 -6.54 17.38
CA SER A 77 14.16 -5.97 17.60
C SER A 77 14.88 -5.56 16.31
N LYS A 78 14.51 -6.18 15.18
CA LYS A 78 15.08 -5.90 13.84
C LYS A 78 14.32 -4.83 13.07
N VAL A 79 13.07 -4.56 13.44
CA VAL A 79 12.27 -3.50 12.84
C VAL A 79 12.75 -2.14 13.33
N LYS A 80 13.13 -1.28 12.40
CA LYS A 80 13.51 0.11 12.67
C LYS A 80 12.26 0.99 12.62
N GLU A 81 12.12 1.92 13.54
CA GLU A 81 11.06 2.92 13.54
C GLU A 81 11.64 4.33 13.46
N GLU A 82 11.10 5.14 12.55
CA GLU A 82 11.51 6.53 12.37
C GLU A 82 10.30 7.44 12.20
N MET A 83 10.41 8.68 12.68
CA MET A 83 9.39 9.71 12.48
C MET A 83 9.82 10.63 11.34
N PHE A 84 8.91 10.93 10.42
CA PHE A 84 9.17 11.91 9.37
C PHE A 84 9.17 13.32 9.96
N GLN A 85 10.19 14.10 9.60
CA GLN A 85 10.34 15.50 9.98
C GLN A 85 10.13 16.36 8.73
N SER A 86 9.18 17.30 8.76
CA SER A 86 8.85 18.15 7.60
C SER A 86 9.65 19.44 7.60
N LYS A 87 10.31 19.79 6.49
CA LYS A 87 10.78 21.17 6.22
C LYS A 87 9.69 21.97 5.52
N GLN A 88 9.43 23.19 5.98
CA GLN A 88 8.72 24.18 5.16
C GLN A 88 9.74 24.92 4.29
N LYS A 89 9.55 24.92 2.97
CA LYS A 89 9.91 26.09 2.15
C LYS A 89 8.67 26.97 2.05
N ILE A 90 8.71 28.13 2.66
CA ILE A 90 7.75 29.19 2.37
C ILE A 90 8.32 29.91 1.16
N ASP A 91 7.88 29.54 -0.04
CA ASP A 91 8.10 30.39 -1.21
C ASP A 91 6.96 31.41 -1.28
N ALA A 92 7.30 32.68 -1.18
CA ALA A 92 6.37 33.79 -1.24
C ALA A 92 5.93 34.00 -2.69
N GLY A 93 5.08 33.14 -3.24
CA GLY A 93 4.57 33.36 -4.60
C GLY A 93 3.66 32.33 -5.23
N ALA A 94 3.67 31.05 -4.86
CA ALA A 94 2.90 30.02 -5.57
C ALA A 94 2.11 29.10 -4.64
N ARG A 95 0.82 28.90 -4.95
CA ARG A 95 -0.11 28.02 -4.24
C ARG A 95 0.17 26.53 -4.58
N THR A 96 1.29 25.99 -4.14
CA THR A 96 1.56 24.54 -4.14
C THR A 96 2.53 24.23 -3.02
N LYS A 97 2.10 23.43 -2.03
CA LYS A 97 2.99 22.92 -0.99
C LYS A 97 3.64 21.63 -1.51
N GLU A 98 4.87 21.74 -1.98
CA GLU A 98 5.75 20.58 -2.17
C GLU A 98 6.23 20.09 -0.79
N LEU A 99 6.07 18.80 -0.54
CA LEU A 99 6.78 18.12 0.54
C LEU A 99 8.19 17.81 0.03
N ASP A 100 9.11 18.74 0.29
CA ASP A 100 10.55 18.50 0.11
C ASP A 100 10.99 17.56 1.25
N ALA A 101 10.94 16.24 1.01
CA ALA A 101 11.30 15.21 1.98
C ALA A 101 12.83 15.17 2.22
N SER A 102 13.40 16.23 2.80
CA SER A 102 14.78 16.22 3.29
C SER A 102 14.83 16.27 4.81
N PHE A 103 15.58 15.31 5.36
CA PHE A 103 15.85 15.12 6.78
C PHE A 103 16.32 16.43 7.47
N VAL A 104 15.98 16.51 8.77
CA VAL A 104 16.30 17.55 9.78
C VAL A 104 15.21 18.62 10.01
N GLY A 105 14.56 18.55 11.18
CA GLY A 105 13.94 19.67 11.91
C GLY A 105 12.53 19.42 12.46
N HIS A 106 12.35 19.59 13.78
CA HIS A 106 11.09 19.43 14.53
C HIS A 106 9.93 20.29 14.05
N LEU A 107 8.74 19.70 13.84
CA LEU A 107 7.43 20.29 14.15
C LEU A 107 6.28 19.27 13.99
N GLU A 108 5.39 19.24 14.98
CA GLU A 108 4.11 18.52 14.99
C GLU A 108 3.11 19.19 14.06
N GLY A 109 2.95 18.69 12.83
CA GLY A 109 2.10 19.30 11.81
C GLY A 109 1.11 18.32 11.18
N THR A 110 -0.08 18.82 10.84
CA THR A 110 -1.01 18.12 9.92
C THR A 110 -0.59 18.43 8.48
N ILE A 111 -0.27 17.41 7.69
CA ILE A 111 0.01 17.52 6.26
C ILE A 111 -1.33 17.68 5.55
N ARG A 112 -1.51 18.78 4.79
CA ARG A 112 -2.70 19.01 3.97
C ARG A 112 -2.32 19.07 2.50
N LEU A 113 -2.83 18.14 1.71
CA LEU A 113 -2.60 18.04 0.27
C LEU A 113 -3.90 18.33 -0.44
N SER A 114 -3.92 19.34 -1.29
CA SER A 114 -5.09 19.68 -2.09
C SER A 114 -4.90 19.11 -3.49
N TYR A 115 -5.81 18.24 -3.89
CA TYR A 115 -5.87 17.69 -5.23
C TYR A 115 -7.18 18.12 -5.88
N ASP A 116 -7.22 18.02 -7.20
CA ASP A 116 -8.34 18.39 -8.06
C ASP A 116 -9.66 17.72 -7.62
N GLN A 117 -9.56 16.57 -6.95
CA GLN A 117 -10.67 15.74 -6.49
C GLN A 117 -10.99 15.86 -4.99
N GLY A 118 -10.15 16.52 -4.18
CA GLY A 118 -10.32 16.59 -2.73
C GLY A 118 -9.04 16.95 -1.98
N VAL A 119 -9.18 17.22 -0.68
CA VAL A 119 -8.09 17.55 0.24
C VAL A 119 -7.81 16.37 1.16
N LEU A 120 -6.61 15.82 1.09
CA LEU A 120 -6.12 14.78 2.01
C LEU A 120 -5.38 15.44 3.18
N GLN A 121 -5.83 15.16 4.40
CA GLN A 121 -5.15 15.56 5.63
C GLN A 121 -4.56 14.35 6.34
N LEU A 122 -3.25 14.41 6.64
CA LEU A 122 -2.52 13.39 7.36
C LEU A 122 -1.93 13.98 8.64
N GLY A 123 -1.87 13.21 9.72
CA GLY A 123 -1.16 13.58 10.94
C GLY A 123 0.35 13.35 10.82
N LYS A 124 1.05 13.36 11.96
CA LYS A 124 2.47 12.96 12.06
C LYS A 124 2.70 11.63 11.32
N LEU A 125 3.65 11.62 10.40
CA LEU A 125 4.03 10.41 9.70
C LEU A 125 5.16 9.71 10.45
N SER A 126 5.12 8.39 10.42
CA SER A 126 6.24 7.55 10.87
C SER A 126 6.36 6.36 9.93
N GLN A 127 7.55 5.77 9.85
CA GLN A 127 7.79 4.56 9.10
C GLN A 127 8.32 3.47 10.03
N LYS A 128 7.91 2.24 9.75
CA LYS A 128 8.57 1.04 10.26
C LYS A 128 9.12 0.26 9.09
N TYR A 129 10.38 -0.15 9.16
CA TYR A 129 11.03 -0.86 8.06
C TYR A 129 12.10 -1.85 8.54
N ILE A 130 12.49 -2.73 7.64
CA ILE A 130 13.56 -3.73 7.83
C ILE A 130 14.52 -3.59 6.65
N ASP A 131 15.83 -3.64 6.91
CA ASP A 131 16.85 -3.61 5.86
C ASP A 131 17.19 -5.01 5.35
N ASP A 132 17.76 -5.09 4.14
CA ASP A 132 18.11 -6.36 3.46
C ASP A 132 18.88 -7.33 4.37
N PRO A 133 19.94 -6.91 5.09
CA PRO A 133 20.72 -7.84 5.91
C PRO A 133 19.89 -8.43 7.05
N ASP A 134 19.11 -7.59 7.73
CA ASP A 134 18.24 -8.00 8.84
C ASP A 134 17.12 -8.92 8.33
N LEU A 135 16.53 -8.62 7.17
CA LEU A 135 15.51 -9.48 6.56
C LEU A 135 16.08 -10.85 6.19
N ARG A 136 17.27 -10.90 5.56
CA ARG A 136 17.90 -12.18 5.21
C ARG A 136 18.23 -12.99 6.46
N GLU A 137 18.75 -12.35 7.50
CA GLU A 137 19.03 -13.03 8.78
C GLU A 137 17.74 -13.63 9.37
N ILE A 138 16.65 -12.86 9.40
CA ILE A 138 15.33 -13.34 9.85
C ILE A 138 14.90 -14.58 9.06
N LEU A 139 14.96 -14.53 7.74
CA LEU A 139 14.49 -15.59 6.86
C LEU A 139 15.33 -16.88 6.98
N THR A 140 16.59 -16.78 7.40
CA THR A 140 17.43 -17.96 7.67
C THR A 140 17.17 -18.62 9.02
N LYS A 141 16.58 -17.91 9.98
CA LYS A 141 16.37 -18.40 11.35
C LYS A 141 15.00 -19.00 11.58
N ILE A 142 13.99 -18.55 10.84
CA ILE A 142 12.63 -19.03 11.00
C ILE A 142 12.43 -20.34 10.23
N SER A 143 11.86 -21.32 10.91
CA SER A 143 11.28 -22.52 10.29
C SER A 143 9.77 -22.32 10.18
N LEU A 144 9.18 -22.63 9.02
CA LEU A 144 7.78 -22.36 8.72
C LEU A 144 6.95 -23.65 8.64
N ASP A 145 5.78 -23.58 9.24
CA ASP A 145 4.79 -24.65 9.25
C ASP A 145 4.33 -24.96 7.82
N ALA A 146 4.70 -26.15 7.35
CA ALA A 146 4.36 -26.62 6.02
C ALA A 146 2.84 -26.68 5.78
N ASP A 147 2.04 -27.03 6.79
CA ASP A 147 0.59 -27.09 6.69
C ASP A 147 -0.02 -25.68 6.58
N LYS A 148 0.52 -24.70 7.31
CA LYS A 148 0.11 -23.29 7.17
C LYS A 148 0.52 -22.74 5.80
N MET A 149 1.71 -23.06 5.32
CA MET A 149 2.22 -22.62 4.02
C MET A 149 1.53 -23.32 2.84
N SER A 150 1.03 -24.54 3.03
CA SER A 150 0.30 -25.31 2.01
C SER A 150 -1.06 -24.69 1.61
N ARG A 151 -1.57 -23.76 2.42
CA ARG A 151 -2.87 -23.09 2.19
C ARG A 151 -2.82 -22.08 1.03
N PHE A 152 -1.64 -21.74 0.55
CA PHE A 152 -1.48 -20.82 -0.57
C PHE A 152 -1.59 -21.57 -1.91
N GLU A 153 -2.31 -20.99 -2.87
CA GLU A 153 -2.56 -21.65 -4.16
C GLU A 153 -1.27 -21.71 -4.99
N GLU A 154 -1.09 -22.80 -5.72
CA GLU A 154 0.02 -22.91 -6.66
C GLU A 154 -0.08 -21.84 -7.75
N GLY A 155 0.93 -20.96 -7.83
CA GLY A 155 0.95 -19.78 -8.71
C GLY A 155 0.61 -18.46 -8.03
N ASP A 156 0.19 -18.46 -6.76
CA ASP A 156 0.12 -17.25 -5.95
C ASP A 156 1.52 -16.66 -5.75
N LYS A 157 1.64 -15.33 -5.88
CA LYS A 157 2.90 -14.64 -5.61
C LYS A 157 2.96 -14.26 -4.14
N LEU A 158 3.93 -14.80 -3.44
CA LEU A 158 4.22 -14.46 -2.05
C LEU A 158 5.08 -13.20 -1.98
N LEU A 159 4.73 -12.36 -1.02
CA LEU A 159 5.34 -11.06 -0.76
C LEU A 159 5.48 -10.92 0.77
N LEU A 160 6.52 -10.22 1.23
CA LEU A 160 6.63 -9.79 2.63
C LEU A 160 6.55 -8.28 2.70
N ILE A 161 5.79 -7.75 3.66
CA ILE A 161 5.80 -6.32 3.95
C ILE A 161 7.16 -5.97 4.59
N THR A 162 7.91 -5.08 3.94
CA THR A 162 9.25 -4.67 4.41
C THR A 162 9.25 -3.27 4.99
N GLU A 163 8.26 -2.47 4.63
CA GLU A 163 8.14 -1.08 5.05
C GLU A 163 6.66 -0.70 5.17
N VAL A 164 6.33 0.05 6.23
CA VAL A 164 4.98 0.55 6.49
C VAL A 164 5.05 2.01 6.89
N ILE A 165 4.30 2.85 6.18
CA ILE A 165 4.10 4.26 6.52
C ILE A 165 2.81 4.38 7.32
N TYR A 166 2.94 4.95 8.51
CA TYR A 166 1.85 5.27 9.41
C TYR A 166 1.56 6.76 9.39
N SER A 167 0.30 7.11 9.58
CA SER A 167 -0.09 8.48 9.90
C SER A 167 -0.90 8.51 11.19
N GLY A 168 -0.61 9.49 12.06
CA GLY A 168 -1.34 9.74 13.32
C GLY A 168 -2.79 10.17 13.13
N LYS A 169 -3.15 10.67 11.95
CA LYS A 169 -4.50 11.11 11.58
C LYS A 169 -4.70 10.87 10.09
N PHE A 170 -5.91 10.56 9.66
CA PHE A 170 -6.28 10.51 8.24
C PHE A 170 -7.65 11.13 8.10
N GLU A 171 -7.77 12.16 7.27
CA GLU A 171 -9.05 12.79 6.98
C GLU A 171 -9.05 13.22 5.52
N LEU A 172 -9.98 12.68 4.75
CA LEU A 172 -10.24 13.16 3.41
C LEU A 172 -11.38 14.19 3.51
N THR A 173 -11.28 15.34 2.85
CA THR A 173 -12.37 16.31 2.77
C THR A 173 -12.51 16.82 1.34
N GLY A 174 -13.71 17.19 0.92
CA GLY A 174 -13.94 17.62 -0.45
C GLY A 174 -14.15 16.42 -1.38
N GLY A 175 -15.33 16.42 -1.98
CA GLY A 175 -15.87 15.33 -2.79
C GLY A 175 -17.34 15.63 -3.12
N LYS A 176 -17.66 16.86 -3.50
CA LYS A 176 -18.98 17.15 -4.09
C LYS A 176 -18.86 16.97 -5.61
N LYS A 177 -19.50 15.90 -6.09
CA LYS A 177 -19.76 15.51 -7.49
C LYS A 177 -18.54 15.36 -8.40
N SER A 178 -18.05 14.14 -8.57
CA SER A 178 -17.47 13.75 -9.85
C SER A 178 -18.61 13.42 -10.82
N GLU A 179 -18.93 14.38 -11.70
CA GLU A 179 -19.89 14.20 -12.77
C GLU A 179 -19.17 13.59 -13.98
N PHE A 180 -19.14 12.27 -14.08
CA PHE A 180 -18.62 11.60 -15.26
C PHE A 180 -19.66 11.65 -16.39
N GLN A 181 -19.46 12.50 -17.39
CA GLN A 181 -20.15 12.37 -18.68
C GLN A 181 -19.39 11.38 -19.56
N ALA A 182 -19.72 10.10 -19.47
CA ALA A 182 -19.25 9.11 -20.45
C ALA A 182 -20.17 9.17 -21.68
N ALA A 183 -19.73 9.85 -22.75
CA ALA A 183 -20.33 9.69 -24.07
C ALA A 183 -19.73 8.44 -24.73
N LEU A 184 -20.39 7.30 -24.59
CA LEU A 184 -20.08 6.12 -25.40
C LEU A 184 -20.50 6.42 -26.84
N LYS A 185 -19.54 6.72 -27.72
CA LYS A 185 -19.78 6.60 -29.16
C LYS A 185 -19.90 5.10 -29.48
N PRO A 186 -21.01 4.62 -30.07
CA PRO A 186 -21.08 3.24 -30.51
C PRO A 186 -20.00 2.99 -31.59
N PRO A 187 -19.49 1.76 -31.71
CA PRO A 187 -18.52 1.42 -32.75
C PRO A 187 -19.12 1.68 -34.13
N GLU A 188 -18.35 2.35 -34.99
CA GLU A 188 -18.75 2.66 -36.36
C GLU A 188 -18.88 1.38 -37.19
N SER A 189 -20.08 0.83 -37.28
CA SER A 189 -20.53 0.01 -38.42
C SER A 189 -21.99 -0.40 -38.27
N SER A 190 -22.88 0.36 -38.90
CA SER A 190 -23.94 -0.17 -39.78
C SER A 190 -24.89 0.96 -40.18
N VAL A 191 -25.04 1.13 -41.48
CA VAL A 191 -26.00 2.01 -42.14
C VAL A 191 -27.41 1.71 -41.65
N THR A 192 -28.04 2.65 -40.92
CA THR A 192 -29.42 3.09 -41.19
C THR A 192 -29.63 4.48 -40.57
N ARG A 193 -30.19 5.36 -41.40
CA ARG A 193 -30.59 6.72 -41.09
C ARG A 193 -31.85 6.62 -40.22
N ASN A 194 -31.84 7.18 -39.00
CA ASN A 194 -32.89 8.03 -38.40
C ASN A 194 -32.77 8.10 -36.84
N HIS A 195 -32.67 9.35 -36.35
CA HIS A 195 -32.81 9.84 -34.97
C HIS A 195 -32.05 9.11 -33.83
N TRP A 196 -30.78 9.48 -33.66
CA TRP A 196 -29.98 9.11 -32.49
C TRP A 196 -30.26 10.08 -31.33
N ALA A 197 -31.19 9.71 -30.45
CA ALA A 197 -31.22 10.28 -29.11
C ALA A 197 -29.97 9.79 -28.36
N THR A 198 -28.96 10.65 -28.23
CA THR A 198 -27.80 10.40 -27.35
C THR A 198 -28.31 10.16 -25.93
N ARG A 199 -28.47 8.90 -25.50
CA ARG A 199 -28.79 8.60 -24.09
C ARG A 199 -27.55 8.90 -23.25
N ARG A 200 -27.53 10.10 -22.64
CA ARG A 200 -26.59 10.46 -21.58
C ARG A 200 -27.05 9.79 -20.30
N ASN A 201 -26.49 8.64 -19.96
CA ASN A 201 -26.71 8.05 -18.65
C ASN A 201 -25.81 8.77 -17.63
N ARG A 202 -26.42 9.58 -16.76
CA ARG A 202 -25.74 10.25 -15.63
C ARG A 202 -25.63 9.26 -14.49
N VAL A 203 -24.47 8.63 -14.34
CA VAL A 203 -24.20 7.74 -13.20
C VAL A 203 -23.58 8.59 -12.09
N THR A 204 -24.39 8.92 -11.10
CA THR A 204 -23.93 9.61 -9.88
C THR A 204 -23.50 8.54 -8.88
N LYS A 205 -22.20 8.35 -8.68
CA LYS A 205 -21.70 7.51 -7.57
C LYS A 205 -21.66 8.36 -6.30
N TYR A 206 -22.49 8.02 -5.34
CA TYR A 206 -22.41 8.53 -3.97
C TYR A 206 -21.37 7.70 -3.22
N PHE A 207 -20.37 8.33 -2.62
CA PHE A 207 -19.54 7.68 -1.60
C PHE A 207 -20.26 7.89 -0.27
N GLU A 208 -20.72 6.81 0.34
CA GLU A 208 -21.61 6.91 1.52
C GLU A 208 -20.88 7.40 2.78
N GLU A 209 -19.56 7.22 2.90
CA GLU A 209 -18.78 7.83 3.99
C GLU A 209 -17.37 8.23 3.52
N ILE A 210 -16.96 9.44 3.87
CA ILE A 210 -15.61 9.92 3.60
C ILE A 210 -14.69 9.36 4.69
N PRO A 211 -13.62 8.61 4.36
CA PRO A 211 -12.81 7.94 5.37
C PRO A 211 -12.11 8.95 6.29
N ARG A 212 -12.33 8.81 7.59
CA ARG A 212 -11.71 9.62 8.63
C ARG A 212 -11.31 8.76 9.83
N ARG A 213 -10.12 9.01 10.36
CA ARG A 213 -9.63 8.47 11.64
C ARG A 213 -8.70 9.47 12.32
N ASP A 214 -8.82 9.56 13.64
CA ASP A 214 -8.02 10.47 14.47
C ASP A 214 -6.96 9.70 15.31
N SER A 215 -6.59 8.48 14.90
CA SER A 215 -5.59 7.62 15.55
C SER A 215 -4.49 7.14 14.59
N LYS A 216 -3.32 6.75 15.12
CA LYS A 216 -2.18 6.21 14.35
C LYS A 216 -2.57 4.89 13.68
N ALA A 217 -2.44 4.84 12.37
CA ALA A 217 -2.66 3.63 11.58
C ALA A 217 -1.86 3.66 10.27
N PRO A 218 -1.61 2.50 9.67
CA PRO A 218 -0.91 2.41 8.39
C PRO A 218 -1.72 3.09 7.28
N ILE A 219 -1.02 3.69 6.32
CA ILE A 219 -1.59 4.31 5.12
C ILE A 219 -1.00 3.72 3.85
N LEU A 220 0.28 3.34 3.90
CA LEU A 220 1.01 2.77 2.78
C LEU A 220 1.92 1.66 3.30
N PHE A 221 2.20 0.70 2.44
CA PHE A 221 3.18 -0.34 2.72
C PHE A 221 3.89 -0.76 1.44
N ARG A 222 5.15 -1.19 1.57
CA ARG A 222 5.95 -1.75 0.49
C ARG A 222 6.25 -3.21 0.79
N CYS A 223 6.34 -4.00 -0.25
CA CYS A 223 6.68 -5.41 -0.15
C CYS A 223 7.91 -5.76 -0.98
N CYS A 224 8.58 -6.84 -0.61
CA CYS A 224 9.51 -7.57 -1.47
C CYS A 224 8.91 -8.92 -1.89
N TYR A 225 9.34 -9.45 -3.04
CA TYR A 225 8.99 -10.81 -3.44
C TYR A 225 9.81 -11.85 -2.69
N VAL A 226 9.13 -12.92 -2.29
CA VAL A 226 9.75 -14.07 -1.64
C VAL A 226 9.29 -15.37 -2.30
N ASN A 227 10.16 -16.37 -2.25
CA ASN A 227 9.89 -17.72 -2.69
C ASN A 227 9.81 -18.64 -1.47
N TYR A 228 8.83 -19.54 -1.44
CA TYR A 228 8.77 -20.60 -0.46
C TYR A 228 9.52 -21.83 -0.97
N ILE A 229 10.52 -22.26 -0.22
CA ILE A 229 11.34 -23.44 -0.49
C ILE A 229 10.76 -24.57 0.36
N LYS A 230 10.06 -25.49 -0.32
CA LYS A 230 9.30 -26.56 0.33
C LYS A 230 10.22 -27.56 1.03
N GLU A 231 11.39 -27.79 0.48
CA GLU A 231 12.38 -28.75 1.01
C GLU A 231 12.94 -28.30 2.36
N GLU A 232 12.99 -26.98 2.58
CA GLU A 232 13.61 -26.36 3.75
C GLU A 232 12.59 -25.64 4.64
N ASN A 233 11.30 -25.69 4.28
CA ASN A 233 10.22 -25.01 4.99
C ASN A 233 10.54 -23.53 5.31
N ARG A 234 11.16 -22.83 4.34
CA ARG A 234 11.63 -21.46 4.55
C ARG A 234 11.25 -20.54 3.40
N LEU A 235 11.25 -19.24 3.70
CA LEU A 235 11.15 -18.20 2.68
C LEU A 235 12.53 -17.68 2.31
N GLU A 236 12.72 -17.36 1.04
CA GLU A 236 13.90 -16.64 0.57
C GLU A 236 13.49 -15.43 -0.27
N ILE A 237 14.28 -14.36 -0.18
CA ILE A 237 14.11 -13.19 -1.06
C ILE A 237 14.31 -13.63 -2.51
N SER A 238 13.35 -13.30 -3.38
CA SER A 238 13.44 -13.65 -4.80
C SER A 238 14.69 -13.04 -5.45
N LYS A 239 15.30 -13.77 -6.38
CA LYS A 239 16.52 -13.33 -7.07
C LYS A 239 16.33 -11.96 -7.73
N GLY A 240 17.24 -11.02 -7.44
CA GLY A 240 17.21 -9.66 -7.97
C GLY A 240 16.40 -8.65 -7.15
N GLU A 241 15.71 -9.10 -6.10
CA GLU A 241 15.11 -8.21 -5.11
C GLU A 241 16.16 -7.72 -4.10
N PHE A 242 16.05 -6.45 -3.72
CA PHE A 242 16.84 -5.83 -2.68
C PHE A 242 15.92 -4.99 -1.79
N VAL A 243 16.06 -5.16 -0.48
CA VAL A 243 15.26 -4.46 0.51
C VAL A 243 16.09 -3.37 1.17
N GLY A 244 15.71 -2.12 0.97
CA GLY A 244 16.38 -1.04 1.67
C GLY A 244 15.74 0.28 1.36
N LYS A 245 16.10 1.28 2.15
CA LYS A 245 15.68 2.65 1.89
C LYS A 245 16.08 3.05 0.49
N SER A 246 15.08 3.44 -0.30
CA SER A 246 15.31 4.15 -1.54
C SER A 246 15.74 5.57 -1.16
N VAL A 247 17.05 5.82 -1.18
CA VAL A 247 17.59 7.18 -1.04
C VAL A 247 17.14 7.94 -2.30
N ARG A 248 16.21 8.88 -2.13
CA ARG A 248 15.96 9.93 -3.11
C ARG A 248 16.75 11.16 -2.72
#